data_AF-A0A8K2A0M0-F1
#
_entry.id   AF-A0A8K2A0M0-F1
#
_cell.length_a   1.000
_cell.length_b   1.000
_cell.length_c   1.000
_cell.angle_alpha   90.00
_cell.angle_beta   90.00
_cell.angle_gamma   90.00
#
_symmetry.space_group_name_H-M   'P 1'
#
loop_
_entity.id
_entity.type
_entity.pdbx_description
1 polymer ?
#
loop_
_entity_poly.entity_id
_entity_poly.type
_entity_poly.pdbx_seq_one_letter_code
_entity_poly.pdbx_strand_id
1 'polypeptide(L)'
;MQRQLQRLEEIIVLEGFKFPLTRRTVVDEEQMLSQLLAVERSIPDTVKHAEYLLQNREEILARAKQYAQETIKSAEQRAAQIADELTIIQQAELEAQKLRKQVQEEIEAIRQRNLSEIERVRRQTQQSIDTMRQTAQKECEQIHREADNYAERVLSDLEHQLGDMLRVIKNGRRHLQGQPRQGSN
;
A
#
# COMPACT_ATOMS: atom_id res chain seq x y z
N MET A 1 -56.37 -20.32 50.64
CA MET A 1 -56.62 -21.77 50.46
C MET A 1 -55.98 -22.65 51.55
N GLN A 2 -54.66 -22.64 51.79
CA GLN A 2 -54.01 -23.48 52.82
C GLN A 2 -54.59 -23.32 54.24
N ARG A 3 -54.86 -22.09 54.69
CA ARG A 3 -55.50 -21.85 56.00
C ARG A 3 -56.94 -22.38 56.10
N GLN A 4 -57.67 -22.44 54.99
CA GLN A 4 -59.05 -22.95 54.92
C GLN A 4 -59.04 -24.49 54.96
N LEU A 5 -58.11 -25.12 54.23
CA LEU A 5 -57.89 -26.57 54.25
C LEU A 5 -57.38 -27.06 55.62
N GLN A 6 -56.47 -26.33 56.27
CA GLN A 6 -55.98 -26.64 57.62
C GLN A 6 -57.10 -26.57 58.67
N ARG A 7 -58.01 -25.58 58.57
CA ARG A 7 -59.19 -25.52 59.44
C ARG A 7 -60.17 -26.65 59.18
N LEU A 8 -60.35 -27.05 57.93
CA LEU A 8 -61.19 -28.19 57.55
C LEU A 8 -60.61 -29.50 58.13
N GLU A 9 -59.29 -29.66 58.08
CA GLU A 9 -58.56 -30.76 58.71
C GLU A 9 -58.67 -30.73 60.24
N GLU A 10 -58.51 -29.56 60.87
CA GLU A 10 -58.63 -29.35 62.32
C GLU A 10 -60.03 -29.71 62.85
N ILE A 11 -61.10 -29.32 62.15
CA ILE A 11 -62.48 -29.68 62.50
C ILE A 11 -62.71 -31.21 62.42
N ILE A 12 -62.19 -31.87 61.38
CA ILE A 12 -62.32 -33.33 61.21
C ILE A 12 -61.47 -34.12 62.23
N VAL A 13 -60.28 -33.62 62.56
CA VAL A 13 -59.26 -34.39 63.31
C VAL A 13 -59.27 -34.07 64.81
N LEU A 14 -59.53 -32.82 65.20
CA LEU A 14 -59.39 -32.31 66.57
C LEU A 14 -60.74 -31.98 67.24
N GLU A 15 -61.73 -31.43 66.52
CA GLU A 15 -63.02 -31.02 67.12
C GLU A 15 -64.16 -32.05 66.96
N GLY A 16 -64.09 -32.94 65.97
CA GLY A 16 -65.11 -33.96 65.73
C GLY A 16 -65.12 -35.12 66.75
N PHE A 17 -66.29 -35.48 67.26
CA PHE A 17 -66.45 -36.58 68.23
C PHE A 17 -66.19 -37.94 67.55
N LYS A 18 -65.12 -38.62 67.93
CA LYS A 18 -64.71 -39.92 67.35
C LYS A 18 -65.39 -41.07 68.10
N PHE A 19 -66.12 -41.93 67.39
CA PHE A 19 -66.74 -43.09 68.01
C PHE A 19 -65.71 -44.20 68.29
N PRO A 20 -65.55 -44.69 69.54
CA PRO A 20 -64.42 -45.52 69.95
C PRO A 20 -64.32 -46.95 69.37
N LEU A 21 -65.25 -47.38 68.50
CA LEU A 21 -65.18 -48.67 67.80
C LEU A 21 -65.40 -48.56 66.27
N THR A 22 -65.63 -47.35 65.74
CA THR A 22 -65.83 -47.14 64.30
C THR A 22 -64.88 -46.06 63.80
N ARG A 23 -64.34 -46.20 62.58
CA ARG A 23 -63.52 -45.15 61.94
C ARG A 23 -64.37 -43.94 61.48
N ARG A 24 -65.43 -43.59 62.21
CA ARG A 24 -66.40 -42.55 61.87
C ARG A 24 -66.26 -41.41 62.88
N THR A 25 -66.16 -40.19 62.35
CA THR A 25 -66.14 -38.95 63.12
C THR A 25 -67.49 -38.26 62.94
N VAL A 26 -68.13 -37.87 64.03
CA VAL A 26 -69.29 -36.96 63.97
C VAL A 26 -68.76 -35.55 63.87
N VAL A 27 -69.19 -34.86 62.83
CA VAL A 27 -68.82 -33.48 62.54
C VAL A 27 -70.11 -32.67 62.45
N ASP A 28 -70.08 -31.45 62.96
CA ASP A 28 -71.15 -30.49 62.81
C ASP A 28 -71.36 -30.18 61.32
N GLU A 29 -72.55 -30.50 60.81
CA GLU A 29 -72.89 -30.36 59.40
C GLU A 29 -72.85 -28.90 58.94
N GLU A 30 -73.32 -27.95 59.76
CA GLU A 30 -73.31 -26.53 59.42
C GLU A 30 -71.90 -25.97 59.36
N GLN A 31 -71.06 -26.29 60.35
CA GLN A 31 -69.68 -25.84 60.36
C GLN A 31 -68.89 -26.45 59.21
N MET A 32 -69.10 -27.73 58.91
CA MET A 32 -68.39 -28.41 57.83
C MET A 32 -68.81 -27.91 56.45
N LEU A 33 -70.11 -27.67 56.25
CA LEU A 33 -70.62 -27.07 55.02
C LEU A 33 -70.07 -25.64 54.85
N SER A 34 -70.00 -24.86 55.93
CA SER A 34 -69.47 -23.49 55.87
C SER A 34 -67.99 -23.43 55.46
N GLN A 35 -67.17 -24.37 55.95
CA GLN A 35 -65.75 -24.43 55.58
C GLN A 35 -65.55 -25.02 54.18
N LEU A 36 -66.36 -26.00 53.78
CA LEU A 36 -66.35 -26.51 52.40
C LEU A 36 -66.71 -25.41 51.40
N LEU A 37 -67.75 -24.61 51.69
CA LEU A 37 -68.15 -23.46 50.90
C LEU A 37 -67.06 -22.36 50.88
N ALA A 38 -66.32 -22.18 51.97
CA ALA A 38 -65.23 -21.22 52.02
C ALA A 38 -63.99 -21.69 51.23
N VAL A 39 -63.73 -23.00 51.18
CA VAL A 39 -62.76 -23.61 50.25
C VAL A 39 -63.23 -23.43 48.80
N GLU A 40 -64.49 -23.73 48.51
CA GLU A 40 -65.11 -23.58 47.18
C GLU A 40 -65.03 -22.14 46.67
N ARG A 41 -65.32 -21.14 47.53
CA ARG A 41 -65.16 -19.71 47.19
C ARG A 41 -63.71 -19.31 46.95
N SER A 42 -62.73 -20.01 47.53
CA SER A 42 -61.30 -19.69 47.38
C SER A 42 -60.63 -20.34 46.16
N ILE A 43 -61.26 -21.35 45.55
CA ILE A 43 -60.78 -22.00 44.32
C ILE A 43 -60.77 -21.00 43.13
N PRO A 44 -61.86 -20.25 42.85
CA PRO A 44 -61.87 -19.23 41.79
C PRO A 44 -60.73 -18.21 41.88
N ASP A 45 -60.40 -17.75 43.09
CA ASP A 45 -59.32 -16.78 43.30
C ASP A 45 -57.93 -17.39 43.03
N THR A 46 -57.74 -18.66 43.37
CA THR A 46 -56.49 -19.38 43.10
C THR A 46 -56.30 -19.63 41.60
N VAL A 47 -57.39 -19.97 40.89
CA VAL A 47 -57.39 -20.13 39.42
C VAL A 47 -57.08 -18.79 38.74
N LYS A 48 -57.72 -17.69 39.15
CA LYS A 48 -57.41 -16.33 38.63
C LYS A 48 -55.93 -15.96 38.84
N HIS A 49 -55.36 -16.32 40.00
CA HIS A 49 -53.95 -16.04 40.27
C HIS A 49 -53.00 -16.87 39.39
N ALA A 50 -53.35 -18.14 39.13
CA ALA A 50 -52.61 -19.00 38.21
C ALA A 50 -52.69 -18.51 36.76
N GLU A 51 -53.88 -18.10 36.30
CA GLU A 51 -54.09 -17.48 34.97
C GLU A 51 -53.27 -16.20 34.82
N TYR A 52 -53.27 -15.34 35.84
CA TYR A 52 -52.44 -14.13 35.86
C TYR A 52 -50.94 -14.45 35.78
N LEU A 53 -50.45 -15.45 36.52
CA LEU A 53 -49.05 -15.87 36.45
C LEU A 53 -48.67 -16.42 35.07
N LEU A 54 -49.55 -17.22 34.46
CA LEU A 54 -49.35 -17.76 33.12
C LEU A 54 -49.29 -16.64 32.08
N GLN A 55 -50.22 -15.69 32.14
CA GLN A 55 -50.24 -14.54 31.25
C GLN A 55 -48.96 -13.69 31.39
N ASN A 56 -48.54 -13.39 32.63
CA ASN A 56 -47.28 -12.68 32.88
C ASN A 56 -46.07 -13.46 32.35
N ARG A 57 -46.03 -14.78 32.52
CA ARG A 57 -44.95 -15.62 32.00
C ARG A 57 -44.90 -15.57 30.47
N GLU A 58 -46.05 -15.66 29.81
CA GLU A 58 -46.14 -15.56 28.35
C GLU A 58 -45.66 -14.19 27.87
N GLU A 59 -46.03 -13.11 28.56
CA GLU A 59 -45.56 -11.76 28.24
C GLU A 59 -44.04 -11.62 28.40
N ILE A 60 -43.47 -12.15 29.49
CA ILE A 60 -42.02 -12.17 29.71
C ILE A 60 -41.31 -12.96 28.61
N LEU A 61 -41.82 -14.14 28.25
CA LEU A 61 -41.25 -14.96 27.19
C LEU A 61 -41.34 -14.28 25.82
N ALA A 62 -42.46 -13.61 25.52
CA ALA A 62 -42.62 -12.85 24.30
C ALA A 62 -41.60 -11.70 24.23
N ARG A 63 -41.46 -10.92 25.30
CA ARG A 63 -40.46 -9.85 25.40
C ARG A 63 -39.03 -10.37 25.28
N ALA A 64 -38.70 -11.47 25.94
CA ALA A 64 -37.38 -12.09 25.86
C ALA A 64 -37.06 -12.58 24.44
N LYS A 65 -38.04 -13.19 23.76
CA LYS A 65 -37.89 -13.61 22.35
C LYS A 65 -37.68 -12.41 21.43
N GLN A 66 -38.46 -11.34 21.59
CA GLN A 66 -38.32 -10.13 20.79
C GLN A 66 -36.95 -9.48 21.01
N TYR A 67 -36.52 -9.34 22.27
CA TYR A 67 -35.21 -8.80 22.61
C TYR A 67 -34.07 -9.63 22.02
N ALA A 68 -34.18 -10.97 22.09
CA ALA A 68 -33.19 -11.87 21.49
C ALA A 68 -33.13 -11.70 19.96
N GLN A 69 -34.28 -11.60 19.29
CA GLN A 69 -34.36 -11.37 17.85
C GLN A 69 -33.76 -10.01 17.45
N GLU A 70 -34.06 -8.95 18.19
CA GLU A 70 -33.49 -7.62 17.96
C GLU A 70 -31.96 -7.62 18.16
N THR A 71 -31.49 -8.34 19.19
CA THR A 71 -30.05 -8.49 19.46
C THR A 71 -29.35 -9.23 18.33
N ILE A 72 -29.90 -10.35 17.87
CA ILE A 72 -29.35 -11.13 16.74
C ILE A 72 -29.33 -10.26 15.48
N LYS A 73 -30.44 -9.60 15.16
CA LYS A 73 -30.54 -8.73 13.98
C LYS A 73 -29.51 -7.59 14.02
N SER A 74 -29.32 -6.95 15.17
CA SER A 74 -28.30 -5.91 15.35
C SER A 74 -26.88 -6.46 15.19
N ALA A 75 -26.60 -7.64 15.74
CA ALA A 75 -25.31 -8.31 15.58
C ALA A 75 -25.03 -8.69 14.13
N GLU A 76 -26.01 -9.23 13.41
CA GLU A 76 -25.89 -9.55 11.98
C GLU A 76 -25.64 -8.30 11.13
N GLN A 77 -26.36 -7.21 11.40
CA GLN A 77 -26.15 -5.93 10.71
C GLN A 77 -24.74 -5.38 10.93
N ARG A 78 -24.23 -5.41 12.17
CA ARG A 78 -22.85 -5.00 12.47
C ARG A 78 -21.83 -5.91 11.81
N ALA A 79 -22.05 -7.22 11.82
CA ALA A 79 -21.17 -8.17 11.16
C ALA A 79 -21.09 -7.93 9.64
N ALA A 80 -22.23 -7.63 9.01
CA ALA A 80 -22.28 -7.27 7.59
C ALA A 80 -21.49 -5.98 7.30
N GLN A 81 -21.66 -4.93 8.11
CA GLN A 81 -20.90 -3.68 7.97
C GLN A 81 -19.39 -3.90 8.09
N ILE A 82 -18.95 -4.68 9.10
CA ILE A 82 -17.53 -5.00 9.29
C ILE A 82 -16.99 -5.81 8.11
N ALA A 83 -17.76 -6.76 7.58
CA ALA A 83 -17.35 -7.56 6.43
C ALA A 83 -17.19 -6.70 5.16
N ASP A 84 -18.10 -5.74 4.95
CA ASP A 84 -18.01 -4.79 3.84
C ASP A 84 -16.76 -3.89 3.98
N GLU A 85 -16.50 -3.36 5.18
CA GLU A 85 -15.30 -2.56 5.46
C GLU A 85 -14.01 -3.36 5.25
N LEU A 86 -13.95 -4.59 5.75
CA LEU A 86 -12.80 -5.49 5.54
C LEU A 86 -12.56 -5.78 4.06
N THR A 87 -13.64 -5.93 3.29
CA THR A 87 -13.54 -6.16 1.84
C THR A 87 -12.90 -4.95 1.14
N ILE A 88 -13.31 -3.73 1.50
CA ILE A 88 -12.73 -2.50 0.95
C ILE A 88 -11.24 -2.39 1.32
N ILE A 89 -10.89 -2.67 2.58
CA ILE A 89 -9.49 -2.62 3.03
C ILE A 89 -8.63 -3.64 2.26
N GLN A 90 -9.09 -4.89 2.13
CA GLN A 90 -8.36 -5.92 1.40
C GLN A 90 -8.18 -5.57 -0.08
N GLN A 91 -9.21 -5.01 -0.72
CA GLN A 91 -9.13 -4.53 -2.10
C GLN A 91 -8.12 -3.39 -2.24
N ALA A 92 -8.19 -2.39 -1.35
CA ALA A 92 -7.26 -1.27 -1.35
C ALA A 92 -5.80 -1.72 -1.12
N GLU A 93 -5.58 -2.69 -0.24
CA GLU A 93 -4.25 -3.28 -0.02
C GLU A 93 -3.73 -4.02 -1.26
N LEU A 94 -4.59 -4.81 -1.92
CA LEU A 94 -4.23 -5.52 -3.14
C LEU A 94 -3.87 -4.54 -4.28
N GLU A 95 -4.67 -3.49 -4.45
CA GLU A 95 -4.41 -2.44 -5.44
C GLU A 95 -3.13 -1.67 -5.13
N ALA A 96 -2.91 -1.31 -3.86
CA ALA A 96 -1.68 -0.65 -3.43
C ALA A 96 -0.45 -1.54 -3.68
N GLN A 97 -0.53 -2.85 -3.41
CA GLN A 97 0.55 -3.79 -3.71
C GLN A 97 0.82 -3.88 -5.21
N LYS A 98 -0.24 -3.94 -6.03
CA LYS A 98 -0.13 -3.97 -7.49
C LYS A 98 0.52 -2.69 -8.02
N LEU A 99 0.08 -1.52 -7.53
CA LEU A 99 0.65 -0.24 -7.91
C LEU A 99 2.12 -0.15 -7.53
N ARG A 100 2.49 -0.56 -6.31
CA ARG A 100 3.89 -0.58 -5.87
C ARG A 100 4.76 -1.47 -6.75
N LYS A 101 4.25 -2.64 -7.13
CA LYS A 101 4.96 -3.55 -8.04
C LYS A 101 5.14 -2.92 -9.43
N GLN A 102 4.09 -2.33 -9.99
CA GLN A 102 4.15 -1.65 -11.30
C GLN A 102 5.16 -0.50 -11.27
N VAL A 103 5.11 0.37 -10.26
CA VAL A 103 6.05 1.48 -10.11
C VAL A 103 7.49 0.96 -9.98
N GLN A 104 7.71 -0.13 -9.25
CA GLN A 104 9.05 -0.72 -9.12
C GLN A 104 9.57 -1.28 -10.45
N GLU A 105 8.73 -1.96 -11.22
CA GLU A 105 9.06 -2.45 -12.57
C GLU A 105 9.35 -1.29 -13.54
N GLU A 106 8.57 -0.22 -13.49
CA GLU A 106 8.78 0.98 -14.29
C GLU A 106 10.09 1.70 -13.94
N ILE A 107 10.39 1.85 -12.65
CA ILE A 107 11.65 2.46 -12.19
C ILE A 107 12.84 1.66 -12.70
N GLU A 108 12.82 0.34 -12.60
CA GLU A 108 13.91 -0.50 -13.11
C GLU A 108 14.03 -0.40 -14.63
N ALA A 109 12.92 -0.38 -15.37
CA ALA A 109 12.93 -0.18 -16.81
C ALA A 109 13.53 1.17 -17.22
N ILE A 110 13.13 2.25 -16.54
CA ILE A 110 13.68 3.60 -16.75
C ILE A 110 15.17 3.63 -16.42
N ARG A 111 15.57 2.99 -15.33
CA ARG A 111 16.98 2.92 -14.93
C ARG A 111 17.82 2.21 -15.98
N GLN A 112 17.39 1.05 -16.47
CA GLN A 112 18.08 0.30 -17.52
C GLN A 112 18.18 1.12 -18.81
N ARG A 113 17.08 1.78 -19.21
CA ARG A 113 17.07 2.67 -20.37
C ARG A 113 18.08 3.81 -20.20
N ASN A 114 18.06 4.51 -19.08
CA ASN A 114 18.98 5.61 -18.81
C ASN A 114 20.44 5.16 -18.84
N LEU A 115 20.76 4.00 -18.24
CA LEU A 115 22.11 3.43 -18.29
C LEU A 115 22.54 3.16 -19.74
N SER A 116 21.66 2.55 -20.54
CA SER A 116 21.95 2.28 -21.96
C SER A 116 22.13 3.57 -22.78
N GLU A 117 21.35 4.62 -22.50
CA GLU A 117 21.46 5.91 -23.17
C GLU A 117 22.75 6.63 -22.79
N ILE A 118 23.13 6.63 -21.50
CA ILE A 118 24.40 7.18 -21.01
C ILE A 118 25.58 6.46 -21.69
N GLU A 119 25.57 5.13 -21.74
CA GLU A 119 26.63 4.37 -22.39
C GLU A 119 26.72 4.67 -23.89
N ARG A 120 25.57 4.77 -24.57
CA ARG A 120 25.51 5.10 -25.99
C ARG A 120 26.10 6.48 -26.26
N VAL A 121 25.69 7.49 -25.49
CA VAL A 121 26.22 8.85 -25.62
C VAL A 121 27.70 8.87 -25.31
N ARG A 122 28.15 8.21 -24.23
CA ARG A 122 29.57 8.12 -23.88
C ARG A 122 30.41 7.53 -25.01
N ARG A 123 29.96 6.42 -25.62
CA ARG A 123 30.64 5.79 -26.75
C ARG A 123 30.70 6.72 -27.96
N GLN A 124 29.59 7.37 -28.29
CA GLN A 124 29.52 8.30 -29.41
C GLN A 124 30.45 9.50 -29.22
N THR A 125 30.44 10.10 -28.03
CA THR A 125 31.34 11.21 -27.69
C THR A 125 32.80 10.77 -27.73
N GLN A 126 33.14 9.59 -27.19
CA GLN A 126 34.51 9.08 -27.23
C GLN A 126 34.99 8.89 -28.67
N GLN A 127 34.17 8.27 -29.53
CA GLN A 127 34.50 8.11 -30.94
C GLN A 127 34.70 9.45 -31.65
N SER A 128 33.85 10.45 -31.36
CA SER A 128 33.99 11.79 -31.92
C SER A 128 35.25 12.51 -31.45
N ILE A 129 35.65 12.30 -30.19
CA ILE A 129 36.90 12.85 -29.65
C ILE A 129 38.09 12.18 -30.35
N ASP A 130 38.06 10.86 -30.50
CA ASP A 130 39.15 10.11 -31.13
C ASP A 130 39.34 10.50 -32.60
N THR A 131 38.24 10.66 -33.36
CA THR A 131 38.31 11.14 -34.74
C THR A 131 38.80 12.58 -34.83
N MET A 132 38.29 13.49 -34.00
CA MET A 132 38.75 14.87 -33.97
C MET A 132 40.24 14.96 -33.64
N ARG A 133 40.72 14.14 -32.68
CA ARG A 133 42.15 14.08 -32.32
C ARG A 133 43.01 13.57 -33.48
N GLN A 134 42.56 12.53 -34.18
CA GLN A 134 43.28 11.99 -35.34
C GLN A 134 43.35 13.01 -36.49
N THR A 135 42.25 13.71 -36.77
CA THR A 135 42.22 14.74 -37.81
C THR A 135 43.15 15.89 -37.44
N ALA A 136 43.08 16.41 -36.22
CA ALA A 136 43.95 17.48 -35.75
C ALA A 136 45.45 17.10 -35.82
N GLN A 137 45.79 15.84 -35.49
CA GLN A 137 47.16 15.33 -35.64
C GLN A 137 47.62 15.33 -37.10
N LYS A 138 46.79 14.83 -38.03
CA LYS A 138 47.11 14.81 -39.46
C LYS A 138 47.27 16.22 -40.03
N GLU A 139 46.39 17.14 -39.64
CA GLU A 139 46.47 18.55 -40.05
C GLU A 139 47.75 19.20 -39.54
N CYS A 140 48.13 18.96 -38.28
CA CYS A 140 49.38 19.46 -37.71
C CYS A 140 50.60 18.92 -38.48
N GLU A 141 50.66 17.61 -38.74
CA GLU A 141 51.72 17.00 -39.55
C GLU A 141 51.77 17.56 -40.98
N GLN A 142 50.62 17.85 -41.58
CA GLN A 142 50.55 18.46 -42.90
C GLN A 142 51.08 19.89 -42.88
N ILE A 143 50.64 20.71 -41.93
CA ILE A 143 51.12 22.10 -41.79
C ILE A 143 52.63 22.13 -41.57
N HIS A 144 53.18 21.25 -40.71
CA HIS A 144 54.62 21.15 -40.51
C HIS A 144 55.36 20.81 -41.80
N ARG A 145 54.91 19.79 -42.54
CA ARG A 145 55.52 19.42 -43.82
C ARG A 145 55.44 20.53 -44.86
N GLU A 146 54.31 21.23 -44.94
CA GLU A 146 54.15 22.36 -45.86
C GLU A 146 55.08 23.52 -45.51
N ALA A 147 55.24 23.82 -44.22
CA ALA A 147 56.18 24.83 -43.74
C ALA A 147 57.63 24.46 -44.05
N ASP A 148 58.03 23.20 -43.81
CA ASP A 148 59.38 22.71 -44.13
C ASP A 148 59.67 22.80 -45.63
N ASN A 149 58.72 22.37 -46.48
CA ASN A 149 58.86 22.46 -47.94
C ASN A 149 58.93 23.92 -48.42
N TYR A 150 58.18 24.82 -47.79
CA TYR A 150 58.25 26.24 -48.09
C TYR A 150 59.62 26.83 -47.71
N ALA A 151 60.12 26.50 -46.52
CA ALA A 151 61.44 26.93 -46.05
C ALA A 151 62.54 26.45 -47.01
N GLU A 152 62.51 25.17 -47.41
CA GLU A 152 63.48 24.61 -48.37
C GLU A 152 63.45 25.35 -49.71
N ARG A 153 62.25 25.63 -50.25
CA ARG A 153 62.10 26.40 -51.49
C ARG A 153 62.71 27.79 -51.37
N VAL A 154 62.37 28.52 -50.31
CA VAL A 154 62.87 29.89 -50.08
C VAL A 154 64.40 29.88 -49.92
N LEU A 155 64.94 28.91 -49.18
CA LEU A 155 66.39 28.78 -48.99
C LEU A 155 67.10 28.44 -50.30
N SER A 156 66.56 27.52 -51.11
CA SER A 156 67.08 27.18 -52.43
C SER A 156 67.07 28.37 -53.38
N ASP A 157 65.99 29.16 -53.39
CA ASP A 157 65.88 30.35 -54.23
C ASP A 157 66.93 31.41 -53.83
N LEU A 158 67.12 31.62 -52.51
CA LEU A 158 68.16 32.51 -51.99
C LEU A 158 69.57 32.03 -52.33
N GLU A 159 69.83 30.72 -52.20
CA GLU A 159 71.12 30.13 -52.58
C GLU A 159 71.44 30.38 -54.05
N HIS A 160 70.45 30.17 -54.93
CA HIS A 160 70.60 30.40 -56.37
C HIS A 160 70.93 31.88 -56.66
N GLN A 161 70.15 32.81 -56.09
CA GLN A 161 70.37 34.25 -56.27
C GLN A 161 71.74 34.72 -55.78
N LEU A 162 72.17 34.25 -54.61
CA LEU A 162 73.50 34.57 -54.08
C LEU A 162 74.61 33.97 -54.95
N GLY A 163 74.42 32.76 -55.46
CA GLY A 163 75.34 32.11 -56.40
C GLY A 163 75.54 32.92 -57.68
N ASP A 164 74.46 33.45 -58.26
CA ASP A 164 74.52 34.31 -59.44
C ASP A 164 75.23 35.64 -59.16
N MET A 165 74.90 36.30 -58.04
CA MET A 165 75.60 37.51 -57.61
C MET A 165 77.11 37.27 -57.42
N LEU A 166 77.49 36.17 -56.77
CA LEU A 166 78.90 35.79 -56.61
C LEU A 166 79.58 35.54 -57.96
N ARG A 167 78.88 34.96 -58.93
CA ARG A 167 79.40 34.74 -60.29
C ARG A 167 79.65 36.07 -61.01
N VAL A 168 78.71 37.02 -60.91
CA VAL A 168 78.87 38.38 -61.45
C VAL A 168 80.07 39.07 -60.82
N ILE A 169 80.21 39.03 -59.49
CA ILE A 169 81.34 39.62 -58.77
C ILE A 169 82.67 38.98 -59.19
N LYS A 170 82.73 37.64 -59.28
CA LYS A 170 83.95 36.92 -59.72
C LYS A 170 84.35 37.28 -61.15
N ASN A 171 83.38 37.50 -62.04
CA ASN A 171 83.63 37.90 -63.42
C ASN A 171 84.10 39.37 -63.50
N GLY A 172 83.44 40.29 -62.79
CA GLY A 172 83.87 41.69 -62.69
C GLY A 172 85.28 41.84 -62.13
N ARG A 173 85.62 41.10 -61.07
CA ARG A 173 86.97 41.09 -60.49
C ARG A 173 88.03 40.57 -61.48
N ARG A 174 87.72 39.50 -62.23
CA ARG A 174 88.63 38.96 -63.27
C ARG A 174 88.85 39.98 -64.40
N HIS A 175 87.81 40.71 -64.80
CA HIS A 175 87.93 41.76 -65.82
C HIS A 175 88.86 42.89 -65.39
N LEU A 176 88.78 43.34 -64.13
CA LEU A 176 89.66 44.35 -63.56
C LEU A 176 91.12 43.88 -63.40
N GLN A 177 91.35 42.58 -63.16
CA GLN A 177 92.71 42.00 -63.09
C GLN A 177 93.33 41.76 -64.47
N GLY A 178 92.52 41.67 -65.53
CA GLY A 178 92.95 41.42 -66.91
C GLY A 178 93.16 42.67 -67.77
N GLN A 179 92.83 43.87 -67.28
CA GLN A 179 93.16 45.12 -67.97
C GLN A 179 94.57 45.58 -67.56
N PRO A 180 95.56 45.56 -68.48
CA PRO A 180 96.79 46.32 -68.23
C PRO A 180 96.42 47.80 -68.13
N ARG A 181 97.00 48.50 -67.14
CA ARG A 181 96.92 49.95 -67.04
C ARG A 181 97.52 50.55 -68.32
N GLN A 182 96.70 50.78 -69.33
CA GLN A 182 97.06 51.64 -70.44
C GLN A 182 97.01 53.06 -69.93
N GLY A 183 98.21 53.61 -69.69
CA GLY A 183 98.38 55.02 -69.44
C GLY A 183 97.95 55.87 -70.62
N SER A 184 97.61 57.10 -70.32
CA SER A 184 97.83 58.23 -71.22
C SER A 184 98.08 59.46 -70.36
N ASN A 185 99.28 60.01 -70.61
CA ASN A 185 99.81 61.37 -70.40
C ASN A 185 99.07 62.33 -69.47
#